data_AF-A0A2N6CMV9-F1
#
_entry.id   AF-A0A2N6CMV9-F1
#
_cell.length_a   1.000
_cell.length_b   1.000
_cell.length_c   1.000
_cell.angle_alpha   90.00
_cell.angle_beta   90.00
_cell.angle_gamma   90.00
#
_symmetry.space_group_name_H-M   'P 1'
#
loop_
_entity.id
_entity.type
_entity.pdbx_description
1 polymer ?
#
loop_
_entity_poly.entity_id
_entity_poly.type
_entity_poly.pdbx_seq_one_letter_code
_entity_poly.pdbx_strand_id
1 'polypeptide(L)'
;MSAICMPAMGGERVVKRVPAGAIAFHFVLDLTVVPGPPELVGYLGFIEGVDGPLFSGAPSKDTAYFTVRLTQFGPSSFEMPVETDPELGVSIIPPGSQFTVYFNDYPTSRDWSDADTFSQGVPIAVFEESALLNGSLNWFSNRLIDSSPIQFNGQRIDFKKLVPNGVTVVNFGSRGFSFREYNNTVGSSNAATAIAIGGKLRDTSDDD
;
A
#
# COMPACT_ATOMS: atom_id res chain seq x y z
N MET A 1 -9.27 0.32 -56.37
CA MET A 1 -8.98 0.80 -55.02
C MET A 1 -9.29 -0.33 -54.06
N SER A 2 -8.27 -0.88 -53.39
CA SER A 2 -8.46 -1.91 -52.37
C SER A 2 -8.48 -1.20 -51.02
N ALA A 3 -9.60 -1.26 -50.30
CA ALA A 3 -9.70 -0.72 -48.95
C ALA A 3 -8.99 -1.71 -48.01
N ILE A 4 -7.84 -1.29 -47.48
CA ILE A 4 -7.17 -1.99 -46.38
C ILE A 4 -8.02 -1.72 -45.14
N CYS A 5 -8.79 -2.71 -44.71
CA CYS A 5 -9.46 -2.68 -43.42
C CYS A 5 -8.37 -2.81 -42.34
N MET A 6 -8.05 -1.71 -41.67
CA MET A 6 -7.23 -1.77 -40.46
C MET A 6 -8.09 -2.38 -39.35
N PRO A 7 -7.60 -3.38 -38.60
CA PRO A 7 -8.29 -3.81 -37.40
C PRO A 7 -8.29 -2.65 -36.40
N ALA A 8 -9.44 -2.36 -35.81
CA ALA A 8 -9.53 -1.42 -34.71
C ALA A 8 -8.59 -1.88 -33.60
N MET A 9 -7.53 -1.10 -33.32
CA MET A 9 -6.76 -1.26 -32.09
C MET A 9 -7.72 -0.99 -30.94
N GLY A 10 -8.19 -2.06 -30.28
CA GLY A 10 -8.88 -1.92 -29.00
C GLY A 10 -7.97 -1.11 -28.08
N GLY A 11 -8.46 0.04 -27.62
CA GLY A 11 -7.68 0.95 -26.78
C GLY A 11 -7.10 0.21 -25.57
N GLU A 12 -5.88 0.57 -25.19
CA GLU A 12 -5.26 0.11 -23.95
C GLU A 12 -6.25 0.33 -22.80
N ARG A 13 -6.64 -0.73 -22.10
CA ARG A 13 -7.49 -0.59 -20.90
C ARG A 13 -6.64 0.03 -19.81
N VAL A 14 -6.95 1.26 -19.41
CA VAL A 14 -6.23 1.96 -18.35
C VAL A 14 -7.08 1.95 -17.10
N VAL A 15 -6.49 1.61 -15.96
CA VAL A 15 -7.20 1.70 -14.69
C VAL A 15 -7.53 3.17 -14.42
N LYS A 16 -8.83 3.43 -14.25
CA LYS A 16 -9.35 4.79 -14.06
C LYS A 16 -9.04 5.29 -12.65
N ARG A 17 -9.09 6.60 -12.51
CA ARG A 17 -8.91 7.29 -11.24
C ARG A 17 -9.94 6.80 -10.20
N VAL A 18 -9.46 6.59 -8.96
CA VAL A 18 -10.31 6.31 -7.80
C VAL A 18 -10.98 7.61 -7.34
N PRO A 19 -12.31 7.65 -7.16
CA PRO A 19 -13.01 8.83 -6.64
C PRO A 19 -12.50 9.21 -5.25
N ALA A 20 -12.46 10.51 -4.96
CA ALA A 20 -12.15 10.98 -3.62
C ALA A 20 -13.15 10.39 -2.60
N GLY A 21 -12.64 9.87 -1.47
CA GLY A 21 -13.43 9.19 -0.44
C GLY A 21 -13.70 7.71 -0.71
N ALA A 22 -13.36 7.18 -1.88
CA ALA A 22 -13.47 5.74 -2.16
C ALA A 22 -12.20 5.00 -1.73
N ILE A 23 -12.36 3.70 -1.43
CA ILE A 23 -11.25 2.79 -1.16
C ILE A 23 -10.41 2.65 -2.42
N ALA A 24 -9.11 2.89 -2.31
CA ALA A 24 -8.16 2.70 -3.39
C ALA A 24 -7.50 1.31 -3.34
N PHE A 25 -7.06 0.87 -2.16
CA PHE A 25 -6.44 -0.44 -1.97
C PHE A 25 -6.46 -0.91 -0.52
N HIS A 26 -6.38 -2.22 -0.32
CA HIS A 26 -6.26 -2.86 1.00
C HIS A 26 -4.90 -3.52 1.16
N PHE A 27 -4.33 -3.42 2.36
CA PHE A 27 -3.05 -4.01 2.72
C PHE A 27 -3.25 -5.16 3.71
N VAL A 28 -2.36 -6.14 3.61
CA VAL A 28 -2.02 -7.08 4.69
C VAL A 28 -0.55 -6.87 5.01
N LEU A 29 -0.24 -6.60 6.27
CA LEU A 29 1.05 -6.11 6.72
C LEU A 29 1.56 -6.92 7.93
N ASP A 30 2.87 -6.98 8.05
CA ASP A 30 3.57 -7.44 9.24
C ASP A 30 4.63 -6.41 9.63
N LEU A 31 4.61 -5.99 10.89
CA LEU A 31 5.56 -5.05 11.48
C LEU A 31 6.41 -5.78 12.50
N THR A 32 7.71 -5.88 12.26
CA THR A 32 8.71 -6.33 13.23
C THR A 32 9.39 -5.11 13.86
N VAL A 33 9.60 -5.10 15.18
CA VAL A 33 10.25 -3.98 15.91
C VAL A 33 11.54 -4.38 16.64
N VAL A 34 11.76 -5.66 16.91
CA VAL A 34 12.94 -6.19 17.62
C VAL A 34 13.30 -7.58 17.04
N PRO A 35 14.58 -7.96 16.86
CA PRO A 35 15.81 -7.25 17.23
C PRO A 35 16.41 -6.46 16.06
N GLY A 36 16.03 -5.20 15.88
CA GLY A 36 16.54 -4.39 14.78
C GLY A 36 15.78 -3.08 14.64
N PRO A 37 16.10 -2.25 13.64
CA PRO A 37 15.18 -1.20 13.24
C PRO A 37 13.83 -1.83 12.90
N PRO A 38 12.72 -1.11 13.06
CA PRO A 38 11.45 -1.68 12.67
C PRO A 38 11.45 -2.00 11.17
N GLU A 39 10.71 -3.03 10.77
CA GLU A 39 10.55 -3.45 9.38
C GLU A 39 9.07 -3.72 9.17
N LEU A 40 8.47 -3.05 8.18
CA LEU A 40 7.08 -3.23 7.82
C LEU A 40 7.00 -3.70 6.38
N VAL A 41 6.44 -4.89 6.19
CA VAL A 41 6.29 -5.53 4.88
C VAL A 41 4.90 -6.09 4.72
N GLY A 42 4.49 -6.35 3.47
CA GLY A 42 3.16 -6.86 3.21
C GLY A 42 2.82 -7.01 1.75
N TYR A 43 1.52 -7.15 1.49
CA TYR A 43 0.98 -7.24 0.14
C TYR A 43 -0.38 -6.54 0.01
N LEU A 44 -0.73 -6.20 -1.22
CA LEU A 44 -2.04 -5.64 -1.55
C LEU A 44 -3.04 -6.77 -1.80
N GLY A 45 -4.12 -6.79 -1.03
CA GLY A 45 -5.22 -7.75 -1.22
C GLY A 45 -6.29 -7.25 -2.21
N PHE A 46 -6.27 -5.96 -2.52
CA PHE A 46 -7.25 -5.30 -3.39
C PHE A 46 -6.67 -4.00 -3.95
N ILE A 47 -7.01 -3.68 -5.20
CA ILE A 47 -6.76 -2.39 -5.86
C ILE A 47 -8.01 -2.07 -6.68
N GLU A 48 -8.61 -0.91 -6.43
CA GLU A 48 -9.83 -0.47 -7.11
C GLU A 48 -9.58 -0.33 -8.64
N GLY A 49 -10.50 -0.87 -9.44
CA GLY A 49 -10.46 -0.81 -10.89
C GLY A 49 -9.46 -1.75 -11.58
N VAL A 50 -8.69 -2.54 -10.83
CA VAL A 50 -7.84 -3.60 -11.39
C VAL A 50 -8.66 -4.86 -11.61
N ASP A 51 -8.69 -5.36 -12.85
CA ASP A 51 -9.39 -6.56 -13.26
C ASP A 51 -8.55 -7.82 -12.93
N GLY A 52 -9.23 -8.85 -12.44
CA GLY A 52 -8.65 -10.16 -12.18
C GLY A 52 -7.99 -10.32 -10.80
N PRO A 53 -7.49 -11.52 -10.47
CA PRO A 53 -6.94 -11.80 -9.16
C PRO A 53 -5.58 -11.14 -8.96
N LEU A 54 -5.36 -10.53 -7.78
CA LEU A 54 -4.05 -10.00 -7.38
C LEU A 54 -3.08 -11.07 -6.85
N PHE A 55 -3.43 -12.35 -7.05
CA PHE A 55 -2.66 -13.50 -6.63
C PHE A 55 -2.53 -14.51 -7.78
N SER A 56 -1.36 -15.11 -7.93
CA SER A 56 -1.08 -16.19 -8.91
C SER A 56 -1.70 -17.54 -8.53
N GLY A 57 -2.44 -17.60 -7.42
CA GLY A 57 -3.06 -18.79 -6.86
C GLY A 57 -3.91 -18.46 -5.63
N ALA A 58 -3.99 -19.38 -4.66
CA ALA A 58 -4.67 -19.12 -3.40
C ALA A 58 -4.07 -17.86 -2.71
N PRO A 59 -4.88 -16.92 -2.17
CA PRO A 59 -4.37 -15.70 -1.57
C PRO A 59 -3.36 -15.96 -0.44
N SER A 60 -2.15 -15.43 -0.58
CA SER A 60 -1.07 -15.52 0.41
C SER A 60 0.06 -14.54 0.09
N LYS A 61 1.01 -14.39 1.01
CA LYS A 61 2.25 -13.65 0.75
C LYS A 61 3.06 -14.24 -0.40
N ASP A 62 2.95 -15.54 -0.69
CA ASP A 62 3.81 -16.22 -1.68
C ASP A 62 3.23 -16.11 -3.10
N THR A 63 1.93 -15.83 -3.20
CA THR A 63 1.20 -15.74 -4.47
C THR A 63 0.87 -14.31 -4.88
N ALA A 64 1.08 -13.32 -4.00
CA ALA A 64 0.75 -11.92 -4.29
C ALA A 64 1.64 -11.32 -5.39
N TYR A 65 1.01 -10.68 -6.40
CA TYR A 65 1.70 -9.90 -7.44
C TYR A 65 2.21 -8.55 -6.94
N PHE A 66 1.52 -7.97 -5.95
CA PHE A 66 1.78 -6.64 -5.42
C PHE A 66 2.20 -6.71 -3.96
N THR A 67 3.42 -6.28 -3.67
CA THR A 67 3.97 -6.22 -2.31
C THR A 67 4.22 -4.79 -1.86
N VAL A 68 4.39 -4.61 -0.56
CA VAL A 68 4.71 -3.32 0.06
C VAL A 68 5.84 -3.49 1.05
N ARG A 69 6.71 -2.50 1.14
CA ARG A 69 7.72 -2.36 2.20
C ARG A 69 7.83 -0.91 2.63
N LEU A 70 7.98 -0.66 3.93
CA LEU A 70 8.42 0.63 4.42
C LEU A 70 9.92 0.79 4.13
N THR A 71 10.27 1.70 3.23
CA THR A 71 11.62 1.89 2.70
C THR A 71 12.38 3.01 3.41
N GLN A 72 11.67 3.88 4.13
CA GLN A 72 12.26 4.92 4.95
C GLN A 72 11.43 5.07 6.23
N PHE A 73 12.08 5.01 7.39
CA PHE A 73 11.45 5.37 8.66
C PHE A 73 11.57 6.87 8.90
N GLY A 74 10.45 7.49 9.26
CA GLY A 74 10.40 8.88 9.67
C GLY A 74 11.10 9.13 11.02
N PRO A 75 11.13 10.40 11.47
CA PRO A 75 11.69 10.77 12.75
C PRO A 75 11.02 10.05 13.93
N SER A 76 11.69 10.00 15.08
CA SER A 76 11.11 9.45 16.31
C SER A 76 9.77 10.09 16.67
N SER A 77 8.87 9.29 17.23
CA SER A 77 7.61 9.76 17.78
C SER A 77 7.83 10.69 18.98
N PHE A 78 6.87 11.57 19.24
CA PHE A 78 6.76 12.29 20.51
C PHE A 78 5.37 12.10 21.10
N GLU A 79 5.32 11.90 22.41
CA GLU A 79 4.08 11.70 23.16
C GLU A 79 3.32 13.02 23.33
N MET A 80 2.00 12.96 23.22
CA MET A 80 1.12 14.09 23.47
C MET A 80 0.78 14.13 24.97
N PRO A 81 0.89 15.30 25.64
CA PRO A 81 0.71 15.42 27.09
C PRO A 81 -0.77 15.46 27.48
N VAL A 82 -1.56 14.50 27.00
CA VAL A 82 -3.01 14.43 27.22
C VAL A 82 -3.35 13.48 28.37
N GLU A 83 -2.60 12.38 28.51
CA GLU A 83 -2.81 11.36 29.52
C GLU A 83 -1.45 10.80 29.99
N THR A 84 -1.37 10.46 31.27
CA THR A 84 -0.18 9.88 31.91
C THR A 84 -0.22 8.36 31.96
N ASP A 85 -1.40 7.75 31.81
CA ASP A 85 -1.55 6.31 31.61
C ASP A 85 -0.93 5.90 30.25
N PRO A 86 0.13 5.08 30.24
CA PRO A 86 0.77 4.65 29.00
C PRO A 86 -0.15 3.82 28.09
N GLU A 87 -1.21 3.21 28.62
CA GLU A 87 -2.20 2.47 27.80
C GLU A 87 -3.13 3.40 27.03
N LEU A 88 -3.21 4.67 27.42
CA LEU A 88 -4.03 5.71 26.80
C LEU A 88 -3.17 6.75 26.06
N GLY A 89 -1.86 6.49 25.94
CA GLY A 89 -0.91 7.34 25.25
C GLY A 89 -1.29 7.55 23.79
N VAL A 90 -1.09 8.79 23.32
CA VAL A 90 -1.21 9.16 21.92
C VAL A 90 0.08 9.83 21.53
N SER A 91 0.70 9.39 20.45
CA SER A 91 1.92 9.99 19.93
C SER A 91 1.75 10.47 18.50
N ILE A 92 2.59 11.43 18.12
CA ILE A 92 2.70 11.88 16.75
C ILE A 92 4.05 11.42 16.22
N ILE A 93 4.03 10.77 15.05
CA ILE A 93 5.23 10.55 14.24
C ILE A 93 5.26 11.67 13.19
N PRO A 94 6.31 12.51 13.16
CA PRO A 94 6.44 13.56 12.15
C PRO A 94 6.47 12.99 10.72
N PRO A 95 6.17 13.80 9.69
CA PRO A 95 6.33 13.39 8.29
C PRO A 95 7.75 12.91 7.99
N GLY A 96 7.87 11.99 7.03
CA GLY A 96 9.16 11.56 6.50
C GLY A 96 9.34 10.05 6.35
N SER A 97 8.37 9.24 6.80
CA SER A 97 8.38 7.82 6.42
C SER A 97 7.97 7.65 4.96
N GLN A 98 8.44 6.59 4.31
CA GLN A 98 8.05 6.24 2.95
C GLN A 98 7.79 4.75 2.83
N PHE A 99 6.73 4.37 2.13
CA PHE A 99 6.52 3.00 1.70
C PHE A 99 6.52 2.91 0.17
N THR A 100 7.00 1.77 -0.31
CA THR A 100 7.08 1.47 -1.74
C THR A 100 6.21 0.26 -2.04
N VAL A 101 5.41 0.36 -3.09
CA VAL A 101 4.66 -0.76 -3.69
C VAL A 101 5.51 -1.35 -4.81
N TYR A 102 5.68 -2.66 -4.77
CA TYR A 102 6.43 -3.43 -5.76
C TYR A 102 5.50 -4.33 -6.55
N PHE A 103 5.82 -4.52 -7.83
CA PHE A 103 5.18 -5.50 -8.70
C PHE A 103 6.15 -6.61 -9.05
N ASN A 104 5.72 -7.86 -8.87
CA ASN A 104 6.45 -9.05 -9.31
C ASN A 104 5.51 -9.89 -10.17
N ASP A 105 5.79 -10.00 -11.47
CA ASP A 105 5.00 -10.78 -12.43
C ASP A 105 5.13 -12.31 -12.24
N TYR A 106 6.13 -12.75 -11.47
CA TYR A 106 6.33 -14.13 -11.04
C TYR A 106 6.53 -14.21 -9.52
N PRO A 107 5.45 -14.14 -8.72
CA PRO A 107 5.52 -14.26 -7.26
C PRO A 107 6.26 -15.53 -6.83
N THR A 108 7.20 -15.36 -5.89
CA THR A 108 8.03 -16.41 -5.30
C THR A 108 7.71 -16.55 -3.81
N SER A 109 8.30 -17.57 -3.17
CA SER A 109 8.25 -17.70 -1.70
C SER A 109 8.82 -16.44 -1.04
N ARG A 110 8.09 -15.90 -0.08
CA ARG A 110 8.47 -14.75 0.74
C ARG A 110 8.65 -15.16 2.19
N ASP A 111 9.35 -14.37 2.98
CA ASP A 111 9.53 -14.64 4.39
C ASP A 111 9.26 -13.36 5.21
N TRP A 112 8.35 -13.46 6.18
CA TRP A 112 8.03 -12.34 7.07
C TRP A 112 9.22 -11.87 7.91
N SER A 113 10.21 -12.72 8.14
CA SER A 113 11.48 -12.34 8.79
C SER A 113 12.51 -11.71 7.86
N ASP A 114 12.31 -11.76 6.55
CA ASP A 114 13.23 -11.21 5.56
C ASP A 114 12.53 -10.22 4.65
N ALA A 115 12.65 -8.93 5.00
CA ALA A 115 11.99 -7.85 4.29
C ALA A 115 12.43 -7.73 2.82
N ASP A 116 13.63 -8.20 2.47
CA ASP A 116 14.14 -8.14 1.09
C ASP A 116 13.31 -9.02 0.16
N THR A 117 12.71 -10.10 0.68
CA THR A 117 11.83 -10.99 -0.09
C THR A 117 10.54 -10.29 -0.56
N PHE A 118 10.11 -9.22 0.12
CA PHE A 118 8.96 -8.42 -0.28
C PHE A 118 9.31 -7.32 -1.30
N SER A 119 10.58 -7.02 -1.52
CA SER A 119 11.06 -5.99 -2.44
C SER A 119 11.80 -6.53 -3.67
N GLN A 120 11.64 -7.82 -4.00
CA GLN A 120 12.30 -8.45 -5.17
C GLN A 120 11.74 -8.01 -6.54
N GLY A 121 10.56 -7.38 -6.56
CA GLY A 121 9.90 -6.90 -7.78
C GLY A 121 10.38 -5.52 -8.23
N VAL A 122 9.73 -4.97 -9.27
CA VAL A 122 9.95 -3.60 -9.72
C VAL A 122 9.15 -2.62 -8.84
N PRO A 123 9.73 -1.51 -8.36
CA PRO A 123 8.98 -0.49 -7.64
C PRO A 123 8.01 0.22 -8.62
N ILE A 124 6.73 0.32 -8.25
CA ILE A 124 5.69 0.89 -9.12
C ILE A 124 5.00 2.11 -8.52
N ALA A 125 5.12 2.31 -7.21
CA ALA A 125 4.64 3.50 -6.53
C ALA A 125 5.44 3.73 -5.25
N VAL A 126 5.82 4.98 -5.01
CA VAL A 126 6.41 5.40 -3.73
C VAL A 126 5.51 6.44 -3.11
N PHE A 127 5.16 6.21 -1.85
CA PHE A 127 4.33 7.11 -1.05
C PHE A 127 5.15 7.66 0.10
N GLU A 128 4.99 8.95 0.36
CA GLU A 128 5.55 9.61 1.53
C GLU A 128 4.44 9.93 2.51
N GLU A 129 4.63 9.45 3.74
CA GLU A 129 3.75 9.69 4.87
C GLU A 129 3.86 11.16 5.31
N SER A 130 2.70 11.78 5.50
CA SER A 130 2.53 12.96 6.33
C SER A 130 2.68 12.58 7.81
N ALA A 131 2.33 13.48 8.73
CA ALA A 131 2.34 13.14 10.14
C ALA A 131 1.35 11.97 10.42
N LEU A 132 1.79 11.01 11.22
CA LEU A 132 0.98 9.90 11.70
C LEU A 132 0.52 10.19 13.12
N LEU A 133 -0.79 10.03 13.35
CA LEU A 133 -1.34 9.96 14.69
C LEU A 133 -1.36 8.48 15.13
N ASN A 134 -0.61 8.18 16.18
CA ASN A 134 -0.44 6.85 16.73
C ASN A 134 -1.27 6.70 18.01
N GLY A 135 -2.04 5.61 18.09
CA GLY A 135 -2.90 5.30 19.23
C GLY A 135 -3.47 3.88 19.09
N SER A 136 -4.71 3.66 19.52
CA SER A 136 -5.39 2.37 19.30
C SER A 136 -5.62 2.04 17.81
N LEU A 137 -5.63 3.06 16.96
CA LEU A 137 -5.64 2.99 15.51
C LEU A 137 -4.65 4.02 14.98
N ASN A 138 -4.02 3.74 13.84
CA ASN A 138 -3.07 4.66 13.22
C ASN A 138 -3.67 5.28 11.98
N TRP A 139 -3.56 6.61 11.90
CA TRP A 139 -4.13 7.42 10.82
C TRP A 139 -3.04 8.34 10.26
N PHE A 140 -2.87 8.30 8.95
CA PHE A 140 -1.90 9.12 8.24
C PHE A 140 -2.29 9.33 6.79
N SER A 141 -1.95 10.50 6.26
CA SER A 141 -2.10 10.80 4.84
C SER A 141 -0.79 10.58 4.11
N ASN A 142 -0.87 10.12 2.87
CA ASN A 142 0.26 9.78 2.04
C ASN A 142 0.15 10.52 0.72
N ARG A 143 1.24 11.19 0.33
CA ARG A 143 1.36 11.73 -1.03
C ARG A 143 2.13 10.75 -1.90
N LEU A 144 1.69 10.57 -3.14
CA LEU A 144 2.44 9.82 -4.13
C LEU A 144 3.63 10.67 -4.59
N ILE A 145 4.85 10.17 -4.41
CA ILE A 145 6.07 10.88 -4.81
C ILE A 145 6.69 10.30 -6.08
N ASP A 146 6.48 9.01 -6.36
CA ASP A 146 6.92 8.37 -7.60
C ASP A 146 5.91 7.31 -8.07
N SER A 147 5.85 7.09 -9.38
CA SER A 147 4.95 6.10 -10.00
C SER A 147 5.52 5.62 -11.33
N SER A 148 5.66 4.31 -11.47
CA SER A 148 6.07 3.65 -12.71
C SER A 148 4.94 2.76 -13.21
N PRO A 149 4.39 3.03 -14.41
CA PRO A 149 3.26 2.27 -14.92
C PRO A 149 3.68 0.85 -15.33
N ILE A 150 2.77 -0.11 -15.13
CA ILE A 150 2.96 -1.51 -15.53
C ILE A 150 1.78 -2.02 -16.36
N GLN A 151 1.99 -3.16 -17.02
CA GLN A 151 0.91 -3.94 -17.62
C GLN A 151 0.59 -5.13 -16.72
N PHE A 152 -0.70 -5.30 -16.40
CA PHE A 152 -1.19 -6.39 -15.58
C PHE A 152 -2.59 -6.80 -16.05
N ASN A 153 -2.81 -8.08 -16.33
CA ASN A 153 -4.10 -8.60 -16.83
C ASN A 153 -4.67 -7.84 -18.05
N GLY A 154 -3.80 -7.37 -18.95
CA GLY A 154 -4.21 -6.59 -20.12
C GLY A 154 -4.68 -5.16 -19.79
N GLN A 155 -4.50 -4.71 -18.55
CA GLN A 155 -4.71 -3.34 -18.12
C GLN A 155 -3.39 -2.64 -17.78
N ARG A 156 -3.32 -1.35 -18.08
CA ARG A 156 -2.24 -0.49 -17.61
C ARG A 156 -2.59 0.07 -16.24
N ILE A 157 -1.76 -0.25 -15.26
CA ILE A 157 -1.84 0.28 -13.89
C ILE A 157 -0.81 1.40 -13.74
N ASP A 158 -1.25 2.55 -13.25
CA ASP A 158 -0.40 3.70 -12.95
C ASP A 158 -0.96 4.42 -11.72
N PHE A 159 -0.22 4.39 -10.59
CA PHE A 159 -0.68 5.00 -9.35
C PHE A 159 -0.85 6.52 -9.47
N LYS A 160 -0.11 7.16 -10.39
CA LYS A 160 -0.27 8.58 -10.70
C LYS A 160 -1.62 8.89 -11.34
N LYS A 161 -2.22 7.93 -12.04
CA LYS A 161 -3.59 8.05 -12.58
C LYS A 161 -4.64 7.57 -11.59
N LEU A 162 -4.33 6.52 -10.84
CA LEU A 162 -5.22 5.90 -9.86
C LEU A 162 -5.53 6.83 -8.68
N VAL A 163 -4.49 7.36 -8.03
CA VAL A 163 -4.56 8.18 -6.81
C VAL A 163 -3.67 9.43 -6.94
N PRO A 164 -3.95 10.33 -7.90
CA PRO A 164 -3.07 11.45 -8.26
C PRO A 164 -2.79 12.43 -7.11
N ASN A 165 -3.66 12.46 -6.10
CA ASN A 165 -3.60 13.36 -4.96
C ASN A 165 -3.19 12.64 -3.67
N GLY A 166 -2.83 11.36 -3.75
CA GLY A 166 -2.49 10.53 -2.59
C GLY A 166 -3.68 9.83 -1.95
N VAL A 167 -3.44 9.29 -0.75
CA VAL A 167 -4.40 8.49 0.02
C VAL A 167 -4.33 8.81 1.51
N THR A 168 -5.42 8.64 2.25
CA THR A 168 -5.39 8.48 3.70
C THR A 168 -5.42 7.00 4.02
N VAL A 169 -4.54 6.55 4.92
CA VAL A 169 -4.44 5.17 5.35
C VAL A 169 -4.89 5.04 6.80
N VAL A 170 -5.70 4.02 7.05
CA VAL A 170 -6.10 3.60 8.40
C VAL A 170 -5.62 2.17 8.62
N ASN A 171 -4.83 1.96 9.67
CA ASN A 171 -4.34 0.64 10.04
C ASN A 171 -5.21 0.02 11.14
N PHE A 172 -5.51 -1.26 10.99
CA PHE A 172 -6.21 -2.13 11.92
C PHE A 172 -5.26 -3.25 12.33
N GLY A 173 -4.70 -3.18 13.53
CA GLY A 173 -3.74 -4.15 14.04
C GLY A 173 -4.32 -5.23 14.94
N SER A 174 -3.55 -6.30 15.14
CA SER A 174 -3.67 -7.08 16.37
C SER A 174 -3.46 -6.17 17.59
N ARG A 175 -4.16 -6.42 18.70
CA ARG A 175 -4.07 -5.61 19.94
C ARG A 175 -2.64 -5.55 20.48
N GLY A 176 -1.86 -4.56 20.02
CA GLY A 176 -0.49 -4.30 20.46
C GLY A 176 0.58 -5.19 19.82
N PHE A 177 1.82 -4.91 20.22
CA PHE A 177 2.97 -5.74 19.88
C PHE A 177 2.94 -7.04 20.69
N SER A 178 3.21 -8.15 20.02
CA SER A 178 3.32 -9.47 20.63
C SER A 178 4.71 -10.04 20.38
N PHE A 179 5.21 -10.79 21.37
CA PHE A 179 6.37 -11.64 21.15
C PHE A 179 6.00 -12.83 20.27
N ARG A 180 6.86 -13.14 19.31
CA ARG A 180 6.69 -14.17 18.30
C ARG A 180 7.72 -15.27 18.51
N GLU A 181 7.31 -16.32 19.22
CA GLU A 181 8.19 -17.42 19.61
C GLU A 181 8.87 -18.08 18.41
N TYR A 182 8.17 -18.21 17.27
CA TYR A 182 8.67 -18.93 16.10
C TYR A 182 9.90 -18.28 15.43
N ASN A 183 10.09 -16.97 15.60
CA ASN A 183 11.24 -16.24 15.05
C ASN A 183 11.96 -15.35 16.06
N ASN A 184 11.61 -15.46 17.36
CA ASN A 184 12.19 -14.68 18.45
C ASN A 184 12.15 -13.16 18.22
N THR A 185 11.05 -12.66 17.64
CA THR A 185 10.85 -11.22 17.37
C THR A 185 9.73 -10.64 18.21
N VAL A 186 9.67 -9.31 18.29
CA VAL A 186 8.47 -8.59 18.74
C VAL A 186 7.88 -7.87 17.55
N GLY A 187 6.56 -7.94 17.39
CA GLY A 187 5.89 -7.30 16.27
C GLY A 187 4.38 -7.40 16.31
N SER A 188 3.73 -6.99 15.23
CA SER A 188 2.29 -7.04 15.06
C SER A 188 1.93 -7.37 13.62
N SER A 189 0.84 -8.09 13.42
CA SER A 189 0.25 -8.23 12.09
C SER A 189 -0.91 -7.23 11.98
N ASN A 190 -0.98 -6.57 10.83
CA ASN A 190 -1.91 -5.48 10.60
C ASN A 190 -2.62 -5.66 9.26
N ALA A 191 -3.85 -5.16 9.16
CA ALA A 191 -4.50 -4.87 7.89
C ALA A 191 -4.64 -3.36 7.78
N ALA A 192 -4.71 -2.83 6.56
CA ALA A 192 -4.93 -1.40 6.38
C ALA A 192 -5.79 -1.12 5.16
N THR A 193 -6.40 0.06 5.14
CA THR A 193 -7.20 0.54 4.02
C THR A 193 -6.69 1.91 3.60
N ALA A 194 -6.34 2.05 2.32
CA ALA A 194 -6.07 3.33 1.68
C ALA A 194 -7.33 3.88 1.04
N ILE A 195 -7.65 5.13 1.33
CA ILE A 195 -8.80 5.88 0.81
C ILE A 195 -8.25 7.02 -0.04
N ALA A 196 -8.70 7.15 -1.28
CA ALA A 196 -8.26 8.22 -2.17
C ALA A 196 -8.70 9.58 -1.62
N ILE A 197 -7.79 10.56 -1.64
CA ILE A 197 -8.07 11.93 -1.18
C ILE A 197 -8.02 12.93 -2.34
N GLY A 198 -8.69 14.07 -2.18
CA GLY A 198 -8.59 15.22 -3.08
C GLY A 198 -9.18 15.07 -4.48
N GLY A 199 -9.56 16.21 -5.08
CA GLY A 199 -10.14 16.32 -6.42
C GLY A 199 -11.67 16.34 -6.45
N LYS A 200 -12.23 16.37 -7.68
CA LYS A 200 -13.68 16.32 -7.89
C LYS A 200 -14.21 14.91 -7.58
N LEU A 201 -15.43 14.83 -7.03
CA LEU A 201 -16.18 13.58 -6.96
C LEU A 201 -16.38 13.04 -8.39
N ARG A 202 -16.44 11.72 -8.56
CA ARG A 202 -16.64 11.10 -9.87
C ARG A 202 -18.04 11.46 -10.38
N ASP A 203 -18.13 12.47 -11.23
CA ASP A 203 -19.31 12.70 -12.05
C ASP A 203 -19.31 11.69 -13.20
N THR A 204 -20.48 11.16 -13.54
CA THR A 204 -20.69 10.16 -14.59
C THR A 204 -20.35 10.66 -16.00
N SER A 205 -19.87 11.90 -16.14
CA SER A 205 -19.49 12.53 -17.41
C SER A 205 -18.05 12.29 -17.84
N ASP A 206 -17.19 11.77 -16.95
CA ASP A 206 -15.75 11.60 -17.22
C ASP A 206 -15.40 10.19 -17.74
N ASP A 207 -16.42 9.42 -18.18
CA ASP A 207 -16.25 8.05 -18.66
C ASP A 207 -15.99 7.92 -20.18
N ASP A 208 -15.91 9.04 -20.92
CA ASP A 208 -15.61 9.12 -22.36
C ASP A 208 -14.10 9.27 -22.68
#